data_AF-A0A9N9EVA4-F1
#
_entry.id   AF-A0A9N9EVA4-F1
#
_cell.length_a   1.000
_cell.length_b   1.000
_cell.length_c   1.000
_cell.angle_alpha   90.00
_cell.angle_beta   90.00
_cell.angle_gamma   90.00
#
_symmetry.space_group_name_H-M   'P 1'
#
loop_
_entity.id
_entity.type
_entity.pdbx_description
1 polymer ?
#
loop_
_entity_poly.entity_id
_entity_poly.type
_entity_poly.pdbx_seq_one_letter_code
_entity_poly.pdbx_strand_id
1 'polypeptide(L)' 'MKIIRETLTWATPFQTVFFRGFEHGDIAWFLEDRLNATYNCVDRHAIKNPDKVAIIYEADKPGQNKKITYGELLYD' A
#
# COMPACT_ATOMS: atom_id res chain seq x y z
N MET A 1 8.49 1.73 16.91
CA MET A 1 8.38 0.42 16.22
C MET A 1 6.95 -0.08 16.06
N LYS A 2 6.03 0.25 16.98
CA LYS A 2 4.62 -0.15 16.89
C LYS A 2 3.91 0.34 15.61
N ILE A 3 4.04 1.64 15.30
CA ILE A 3 3.35 2.30 14.17
C ILE A 3 3.63 1.60 12.83
N ILE A 4 4.89 1.34 12.49
CA ILE A 4 5.26 0.77 11.19
C ILE A 4 4.81 -0.69 11.02
N ARG A 5 4.82 -1.48 12.11
CA ARG A 5 4.33 -2.86 12.12
C ARG A 5 2.80 -2.94 12.03
N GLU A 6 2.10 -1.90 12.47
CA GLU A 6 0.62 -1.84 12.43
C GLU A 6 0.08 -1.19 11.15
N THR A 7 0.85 -0.30 10.52
CA THR A 7 0.38 0.48 9.36
C THR A 7 0.59 -0.27 8.04
N LEU A 8 1.71 -0.99 7.91
CA LEU A 8 2.05 -1.79 6.74
C LEU A 8 1.98 -3.29 7.07
N THR A 9 1.54 -4.05 6.09
CA THR A 9 1.56 -5.52 6.11
C THR A 9 2.82 -5.97 5.41
N TRP A 10 3.66 -6.67 6.17
CA TRP A 10 4.95 -7.17 5.72
C TRP A 10 4.82 -8.65 5.41
N ALA A 11 5.37 -9.09 4.28
CA ALA A 11 5.48 -10.50 3.93
C ALA A 11 6.55 -11.19 4.79
N THR A 12 7.66 -10.51 5.07
CA THR A 12 8.67 -10.93 6.05
C THR A 12 9.03 -9.76 6.98
N PRO A 13 9.24 -10.03 8.29
CA PRO A 13 9.53 -8.96 9.25
C PRO A 13 10.96 -8.43 9.05
N PHE A 14 11.13 -7.11 9.14
CA PHE A 14 12.44 -6.48 9.27
C PHE A 14 13.05 -6.72 10.65
N GLN A 15 14.39 -6.74 10.70
CA GLN A 15 15.15 -6.77 11.94
C GLN A 15 15.88 -5.45 12.18
N THR A 16 16.49 -4.90 11.12
CA THR A 16 17.20 -3.62 11.20
C THR A 16 16.28 -2.49 10.77
N VAL A 17 16.04 -1.53 11.67
CA VAL A 17 15.11 -0.41 11.40
C VAL A 17 15.74 0.64 10.49
N PHE A 18 17.00 0.99 10.75
CA PHE A 18 17.69 2.06 10.06
C PHE A 18 19.17 1.72 9.95
N PHE A 19 19.76 2.02 8.81
CA PHE A 19 21.15 1.74 8.52
C PHE A 19 21.79 2.92 7.78
N ARG A 20 22.95 3.34 8.31
CA ARG A 20 23.87 4.36 7.78
C ARG A 20 23.27 5.75 7.52
N GLY A 21 23.78 6.52 6.56
CA GLY A 21 23.59 7.97 6.53
C GLY A 21 24.08 8.67 5.27
N PHE A 22 23.98 9.99 5.25
CA PHE A 22 24.28 10.80 4.06
C PHE A 22 25.76 10.82 3.68
N GLU A 23 26.67 10.53 4.61
CA GLU A 23 28.13 10.56 4.38
C GLU A 23 28.55 9.64 3.21
N HIS A 24 27.88 8.50 3.07
CA HIS A 24 28.15 7.53 2.01
C HIS A 24 26.95 7.28 1.10
N GLY A 25 25.82 7.97 1.31
CA GLY A 25 24.63 7.86 0.47
C GLY A 25 23.91 6.52 0.55
N ASP A 26 24.08 5.78 1.65
CA ASP A 26 23.68 4.39 1.84
C ASP A 26 22.58 4.23 2.91
N ILE A 27 21.68 5.21 2.93
CA ILE A 27 20.52 5.22 3.81
C ILE A 27 19.57 4.09 3.44
N ALA A 28 19.31 3.21 4.40
CA ALA A 28 18.31 2.15 4.26
C ALA A 28 17.42 2.09 5.51
N TRP A 29 16.14 1.81 5.27
CA TRP A 29 15.13 1.61 6.31
C TRP A 29 14.52 0.22 6.16
N PHE A 30 14.27 -0.43 7.31
CA PHE A 30 13.63 -1.74 7.40
C PHE A 30 14.36 -2.82 6.60
N LEU A 31 15.65 -3.06 6.85
CA LEU A 31 16.37 -4.10 6.10
C LEU A 31 15.79 -5.50 6.42
N GLU A 32 16.15 -6.48 5.59
CA GLU A 32 15.69 -7.87 5.66
C GLU A 32 14.17 -8.06 5.43
N ASP A 33 13.42 -6.97 5.29
CA ASP A 33 11.99 -6.99 5.04
C ASP A 33 11.66 -7.43 3.62
N ARG A 34 10.40 -7.85 3.48
CA ARG A 34 9.73 -7.85 2.19
C ARG A 34 8.32 -7.35 2.38
N LEU A 35 7.89 -6.45 1.51
CA LEU A 35 6.49 -6.05 1.36
C LEU A 35 6.14 -5.93 -0.12
N ASN A 36 4.85 -5.82 -0.40
CA ASN A 36 4.35 -5.48 -1.73
C ASN A 36 3.42 -4.26 -1.62
N ALA A 37 3.63 -3.28 -2.50
CA ALA A 37 2.87 -2.04 -2.50
C ALA A 37 1.40 -2.29 -2.84
N THR A 38 1.12 -3.06 -3.90
CA THR A 38 -0.24 -3.42 -4.32
C THR A 38 -0.99 -4.16 -3.21
N TYR A 39 -0.35 -5.11 -2.53
CA TYR A 39 -0.98 -5.81 -1.40
C TYR A 39 -1.45 -4.86 -0.29
N ASN A 40 -0.62 -3.85 0.01
CA ASN A 40 -0.93 -2.86 1.05
C ASN A 40 -1.95 -1.81 0.60
N CYS A 41 -1.99 -1.50 -0.70
CA CYS A 41 -2.86 -0.48 -1.27
C CYS A 41 -4.21 -1.03 -1.74
N VAL A 42 -4.30 -2.30 -2.16
CA VAL A 42 -5.47 -2.89 -2.82
C VAL A 42 -5.89 -4.19 -2.12
N ASP A 43 -5.07 -5.23 -2.18
CA ASP A 43 -5.47 -6.60 -1.80
C ASP A 43 -6.02 -6.68 -0.38
N ARG A 44 -5.29 -6.16 0.63
CA ARG A 44 -5.74 -6.24 2.04
C ARG A 44 -7.05 -5.49 2.30
N HIS A 45 -7.33 -4.46 1.49
CA HIS A 45 -8.56 -3.68 1.60
C HIS A 45 -9.71 -4.39 0.88
N ALA A 46 -9.47 -4.96 -0.30
CA ALA A 46 -10.41 -5.79 -1.03
C ALA A 46 -10.82 -7.04 -0.23
N ILE A 47 -9.86 -7.72 0.42
CA ILE A 47 -10.12 -8.89 1.28
C ILE A 47 -11.03 -8.51 2.46
N LYS A 48 -10.83 -7.33 3.05
CA LYS A 48 -11.57 -6.89 4.24
C LYS A 48 -12.97 -6.35 3.91
N ASN A 49 -13.09 -5.56 2.84
CA ASN A 49 -14.34 -4.94 2.41
C ASN A 49 -14.28 -4.66 0.90
N PRO A 50 -14.63 -5.63 0.05
CA PRO A 50 -14.49 -5.51 -1.40
C PRO A 50 -15.38 -4.40 -1.99
N ASP A 51 -16.57 -4.18 -1.43
CA ASP A 51 -17.55 -3.20 -1.91
C ASP A 51 -17.20 -1.74 -1.54
N LYS A 52 -16.16 -1.54 -0.72
CA LYS A 52 -15.70 -0.20 -0.38
C LYS A 52 -15.13 0.49 -1.61
N VAL A 53 -15.58 1.71 -1.89
CA VAL A 53 -15.04 2.55 -2.97
C VAL A 53 -13.57 2.86 -2.73
N ALA A 54 -12.72 2.51 -3.70
CA ALA A 54 -11.28 2.78 -3.73
C ALA A 54 -10.97 4.04 -4.54
N ILE A 55 -11.54 4.16 -5.73
CA ILE A 55 -11.33 5.28 -6.65
C ILE A 55 -12.68 5.94 -6.96
N ILE A 56 -12.72 7.26 -6.84
CA ILE A 56 -13.78 8.09 -7.41
C ILE A 56 -13.19 8.69 -8.69
N TYR A 57 -13.59 8.14 -9.82
CA TYR A 57 -13.17 8.61 -11.14
C TYR A 57 -14.12 9.72 -11.60
N GLU A 58 -13.63 10.95 -11.57
CA GLU A 58 -14.33 12.13 -12.10
C GLU A 58 -13.92 12.30 -13.57
N ALA A 59 -14.88 12.11 -14.47
CA ALA A 59 -14.64 12.22 -15.90
C ALA A 59 -14.72 13.67 -16.36
N ASP A 60 -14.12 13.97 -17.51
CA ASP A 60 -14.19 15.30 -18.12
C ASP A 60 -15.63 15.70 -18.52
N LYS A 61 -16.43 14.73 -18.98
CA LYS A 61 -17.82 14.94 -19.36
C LYS A 61 -18.77 14.63 -18.20
N PRO A 62 -19.74 15.51 -17.91
CA PRO A 62 -20.79 15.24 -16.93
C PRO A 62 -21.51 13.92 -17.22
N GLY A 63 -21.78 13.14 -16.17
CA GLY A 63 -22.49 11.87 -16.25
C GLY A 63 -21.64 10.63 -16.57
N GLN A 64 -20.32 10.78 -16.74
CA GLN A 64 -19.40 9.66 -16.97
C GLN A 64 -18.57 9.26 -15.75
N ASN A 65 -18.88 9.83 -14.58
CA ASN A 65 -18.19 9.53 -13.33
C ASN A 65 -18.40 8.09 -12.91
N LYS A 66 -17.37 7.46 -12.34
CA LYS A 66 -17.42 6.08 -11.85
C LYS A 66 -16.92 6.01 -10.42
N LYS A 67 -17.50 5.09 -9.65
CA LYS A 67 -16.93 4.66 -8.38
C LYS A 67 -16.41 3.25 -8.62
N ILE A 68 -15.11 3.06 -8.40
CA ILE A 68 -14.44 1.77 -8.54
C ILE A 68 -14.16 1.28 -7.12
N THR A 69 -14.71 0.12 -6.78
CA THR A 69 -14.53 -0.54 -5.50
C THR A 69 -13.16 -1.21 -5.40
N TYR A 70 -12.72 -1.55 -4.18
CA TYR A 70 -11.48 -2.31 -3.99
C TYR A 70 -11.55 -3.69 -4.63
N GLY A 71 -12.74 -4.32 -4.65
CA GLY A 71 -12.97 -5.58 -5.34
C GLY A 71 -12.77 -5.44 -6.84
N GLU A 72 -13.42 -4.47 -7.48
CA GLU A 72 -13.23 -4.19 -8.92
C GLU A 72 -11.77 -3.86 -9.25
N LEU A 73 -11.12 -2.98 -8.48
CA LEU A 73 -9.72 -2.59 -8.70
C LEU A 73 -8.72 -3.76 -8.57
N LEU A 74 -9.06 -4.81 -7.83
CA LEU A 74 -8.20 -5.99 -7.67
C LEU A 74 -8.31 -6.95 -8.88
N TYR A 75 -9.46 -6.99 -9.55
CA TYR A 75 -9.75 -7.96 -10.61
C TYR A 75 -9.71 -7.37 -12.03
N ASP A 76 -9.94 -6.05 -12.17
CA ASP A 76 -9.76 -5.30 -13.44
C ASP A 76 -8.28 -5.26 -13.87
#